data_AF-A0A2X1QTG5-F1
#
_entry.id   AF-A0A2X1QTG5-F1
#
_cell.length_a   1.000
_cell.length_b   1.000
_cell.length_c   1.000
_cell.angle_alpha   90.00
_cell.angle_beta   90.00
_cell.angle_gamma   90.00
#
_symmetry.space_group_name_H-M   'P 1'
#
loop_
_entity.id
_entity.type
_entity.pdbx_description
1 polymer ?
#
loop_
_entity_poly.entity_id
_entity_poly.type
_entity_poly.pdbx_seq_one_letter_code
_entity_poly.pdbx_strand_id
1 'polypeptide(L)'
;MMKKIIPLFTTLLLLGWSMNAWSFACKTATGATIPIGGGSANVYVNLTPAVNVGQNLVVDLSTQIFCHNDYPETITGLRDLQRGSA
;
A
#
# COMPACT_ATOMS: atom_id res chain seq x y z
N MET A 1 31.84 -2.52 -34.42
CA MET A 1 31.18 -1.46 -33.61
C MET A 1 30.02 -1.96 -32.74
N MET A 2 29.29 -3.02 -33.15
CA MET A 2 28.10 -3.55 -32.43
C MET A 2 28.37 -4.24 -31.08
N LYS A 3 29.59 -4.76 -30.85
CA LYS A 3 29.94 -5.59 -29.68
C LYS A 3 29.88 -4.85 -28.33
N LYS A 4 29.95 -3.50 -28.35
CA LYS A 4 29.82 -2.63 -27.16
C LYS A 4 28.41 -2.04 -26.98
N ILE A 5 27.55 -2.17 -27.99
CA ILE A 5 26.17 -1.63 -27.95
C ILE A 5 25.26 -2.55 -27.13
N ILE A 6 25.45 -3.86 -27.25
CA ILE A 6 24.70 -4.88 -26.50
C ILE A 6 24.84 -4.69 -24.97
N PRO A 7 26.06 -4.61 -24.39
CA PRO A 7 26.20 -4.42 -22.94
C PRO A 7 25.62 -3.08 -22.47
N LEU A 8 25.74 -2.03 -23.29
CA LEU A 8 25.23 -0.69 -22.99
C LEU A 8 23.70 -0.68 -22.90
N PHE A 9 23.02 -1.31 -23.86
CA PHE A 9 21.55 -1.44 -23.85
C PHE A 9 21.08 -2.27 -22.65
N THR A 10 21.78 -3.35 -22.29
CA THR A 10 21.42 -4.14 -21.10
C THR A 10 21.57 -3.37 -19.80
N THR A 11 22.61 -2.55 -19.64
CA THR A 11 22.75 -1.70 -18.45
C THR A 11 21.66 -0.62 -18.37
N LEU A 12 21.28 -0.04 -19.51
CA LEU A 12 20.25 0.99 -19.55
C LEU A 12 18.85 0.43 -19.24
N LEU A 13 18.57 -0.80 -19.68
CA LEU A 13 17.35 -1.54 -19.33
C LEU A 13 17.24 -1.81 -17.82
N LEU A 14 18.34 -2.18 -17.16
CA LEU A 14 18.36 -2.47 -15.71
C LEU A 14 18.14 -1.22 -14.85
N LEU A 15 18.59 -0.04 -15.31
CA LEU A 15 18.38 1.24 -14.63
C LEU A 15 16.91 1.72 -14.67
N GLY A 16 16.08 1.15 -15.55
CA GLY A 16 14.67 1.48 -15.67
C GLY A 16 13.74 0.73 -14.72
N TRP A 17 14.26 -0.22 -13.93
CA TRP A 17 13.45 -0.99 -12.98
C TRP A 17 13.28 -0.16 -11.71
N SER A 18 12.27 0.71 -11.72
CA SER A 18 11.79 1.37 -10.50
C SER A 18 11.35 0.28 -9.51
N MET A 19 12.04 0.22 -8.37
CA MET A 19 11.65 -0.66 -7.27
C MET A 19 10.32 -0.13 -6.71
N ASN A 20 9.20 -0.66 -7.20
CA ASN A 20 7.87 -0.33 -6.67
C ASN A 20 7.85 -0.63 -5.16
N ALA A 21 7.13 0.17 -4.37
CA ALA A 21 7.11 0.16 -2.90
C ALA A 21 7.06 -1.26 -2.28
N TRP A 22 8.23 -1.83 -1.99
CA TRP A 22 8.45 -3.22 -1.60
C TRP A 22 8.90 -3.34 -0.15
N SER A 23 8.23 -2.61 0.72
CA SER A 23 8.62 -2.57 2.13
C SER A 23 7.44 -2.55 3.10
N PHE A 24 6.20 -2.48 2.60
CA PHE A 24 5.03 -2.45 3.49
C PHE A 24 4.21 -3.71 3.38
N ALA A 25 3.90 -4.27 4.55
CA ALA A 25 2.79 -5.19 4.73
C ALA A 25 1.74 -4.55 5.66
N CYS A 26 0.48 -4.88 5.39
CA CYS A 26 -0.67 -4.40 6.15
C CYS A 26 -1.44 -5.57 6.78
N LYS A 27 -2.15 -5.28 7.86
CA LYS A 27 -3.11 -6.19 8.47
C LYS A 27 -4.35 -5.44 8.93
N THR A 28 -5.48 -6.13 8.95
CA THR A 28 -6.71 -5.65 9.55
C THR A 28 -6.76 -5.97 11.06
N ALA A 29 -7.62 -5.30 11.81
CA ALA A 29 -7.89 -5.61 13.22
C ALA A 29 -8.40 -7.04 13.42
N THR A 30 -9.07 -7.61 12.42
CA THR A 30 -9.54 -9.01 12.41
C THR A 30 -8.48 -10.02 11.99
N GLY A 31 -7.26 -9.57 11.65
CA GLY A 31 -6.11 -10.42 11.34
C GLY A 31 -5.92 -10.78 9.87
N ALA A 32 -6.73 -10.26 8.94
CA ALA A 32 -6.48 -10.44 7.51
C ALA A 32 -5.24 -9.64 7.08
N THR A 33 -4.34 -10.23 6.30
CA THR A 33 -3.06 -9.63 5.92
C THR A 33 -3.00 -9.29 4.44
N ILE A 34 -2.38 -8.17 4.09
CA ILE A 34 -1.94 -7.83 2.75
C ILE A 34 -0.40 -7.81 2.78
N PRO A 35 0.27 -8.75 2.10
CA PRO A 35 1.73 -8.85 2.13
C PRO A 35 2.39 -7.74 1.30
N ILE A 36 3.73 -7.69 1.35
CA ILE A 36 4.54 -6.88 0.44
C ILE A 36 4.16 -7.23 -1.02
N GLY A 37 3.97 -6.20 -1.84
CA GLY A 37 3.47 -6.35 -3.21
C GLY A 37 1.97 -6.08 -3.36
N GLY A 38 1.26 -5.88 -2.25
CA GLY A 38 -0.14 -5.47 -2.24
C GLY A 38 -1.12 -6.64 -2.32
N GLY A 39 -2.38 -6.33 -2.62
CA GLY A 39 -3.48 -7.28 -2.60
C GLY A 39 -4.77 -6.62 -2.11
N SER A 40 -5.75 -7.46 -1.77
CA SER A 40 -7.07 -7.02 -1.28
C SER A 40 -7.41 -7.73 0.02
N ALA A 41 -8.03 -7.01 0.95
CA ALA A 41 -8.56 -7.56 2.19
C ALA A 41 -9.90 -6.90 2.53
N ASN A 42 -10.77 -7.64 3.21
CA ASN A 42 -12.04 -7.13 3.71
C ASN A 42 -11.85 -6.53 5.12
N VAL A 43 -12.48 -5.39 5.35
CA VAL A 43 -12.52 -4.74 6.66
C VAL A 43 -13.98 -4.68 7.11
N TYR A 44 -14.25 -5.32 8.24
CA TYR A 44 -15.57 -5.29 8.87
C TYR A 44 -15.54 -4.23 9.97
N VAL A 45 -16.52 -3.32 9.96
CA VAL A 45 -16.61 -2.20 10.91
C VAL A 45 -17.96 -2.24 11.62
N ASN A 46 -17.93 -1.93 12.92
CA ASN A 46 -19.16 -1.69 13.67
C ASN A 46 -19.55 -0.22 13.51
N LEU A 47 -20.81 0.03 13.17
CA LEU A 47 -21.35 1.37 12.96
C LEU A 47 -22.33 1.72 14.08
N THR A 48 -22.51 3.01 14.36
CA THR A 48 -23.65 3.42 15.20
C THR A 48 -24.95 2.99 14.51
N PRO A 49 -25.88 2.34 15.23
CA PRO A 49 -27.07 1.73 14.63
C PRO A 49 -28.06 2.77 14.09
N ALA A 50 -27.95 4.03 14.51
CA ALA A 50 -28.75 5.13 14.01
C ALA A 50 -27.93 6.42 13.92
N VAL A 51 -28.26 7.24 12.93
CA VAL A 51 -27.70 8.58 12.69
C VAL A 51 -28.85 9.48 12.28
N ASN A 52 -28.99 10.64 12.93
CA ASN A 52 -30.05 11.57 12.59
C ASN A 52 -29.68 12.44 11.39
N VAL A 53 -30.68 13.06 10.77
CA VAL A 53 -30.48 14.06 9.72
C VAL A 53 -29.60 15.19 10.26
N GLY A 54 -28.57 15.57 9.49
CA GLY A 54 -27.61 16.59 9.87
C GLY A 54 -26.47 16.11 10.79
N GLN A 55 -26.42 14.81 11.12
CA GLN A 55 -25.28 14.21 11.84
C GLN A 55 -24.39 13.42 10.89
N ASN A 56 -23.11 13.30 11.24
CA ASN A 56 -22.15 12.52 10.48
C ASN A 56 -22.04 11.10 11.06
N LEU A 57 -22.13 10.10 10.17
CA LEU A 57 -21.66 8.76 10.48
C LEU A 57 -20.13 8.73 10.32
N VAL A 58 -19.41 8.50 11.41
CA VAL A 58 -17.94 8.38 11.35
C VAL A 58 -17.56 6.91 11.19
N VAL A 59 -16.79 6.61 10.15
CA VAL A 59 -16.15 5.31 9.94
C VAL A 59 -14.65 5.49 10.10
N ASP A 60 -14.14 5.18 11.28
CA ASP A 60 -12.71 5.31 11.58
C ASP A 60 -11.96 4.02 11.20
N LEU A 61 -11.13 4.10 10.16
CA LEU A 61 -10.29 2.98 9.72
C LEU A 61 -8.92 2.94 10.41
N SER A 62 -8.54 3.97 11.17
CA SER A 62 -7.24 4.00 11.87
C SER A 62 -7.14 2.93 12.97
N THR A 63 -8.28 2.51 13.50
CA THR A 63 -8.42 1.40 14.46
C THR A 63 -8.57 0.05 13.76
N GLN A 64 -8.69 0.02 12.44
CA GLN A 64 -9.03 -1.16 11.66
C GLN A 64 -7.91 -1.63 10.74
N ILE A 65 -7.08 -0.73 10.21
CA ILE A 65 -6.05 -1.03 9.21
C ILE A 65 -4.70 -0.54 9.72
N PHE A 66 -3.75 -1.47 9.83
CA PHE A 66 -2.40 -1.19 10.31
C PHE A 66 -1.39 -1.65 9.28
N CYS A 67 -0.40 -0.81 8.98
CA CYS A 67 0.70 -1.20 8.11
C CYS A 67 2.01 -0.79 8.73
N HIS A 68 3.06 -1.55 8.43
CA HIS A 68 4.40 -1.31 8.94
C HIS A 68 5.41 -1.41 7.80
N ASN A 69 6.51 -0.70 7.98
CA ASN A 69 7.65 -0.77 7.08
C ASN A 69 8.58 -1.88 7.59
N ASP A 70 8.85 -2.89 6.75
CA ASP A 70 9.69 -4.04 7.07
C ASP A 70 11.19 -3.69 7.00
N TYR A 71 11.55 -2.59 6.31
CA TYR A 71 12.93 -2.09 6.19
C TYR A 71 13.04 -0.59 6.54
N PRO A 72 12.68 -0.18 7.77
CA PRO A 72 12.61 1.24 8.15
C PRO A 72 13.98 1.93 8.23
N GLU A 73 15.06 1.17 8.42
CA GLU A 73 16.42 1.72 8.54
C GLU A 73 17.01 2.15 7.19
N THR A 74 16.53 1.57 6.09
CA THR A 74 17.13 1.75 4.75
C THR A 74 16.16 2.30 3.73
N ILE A 75 14.84 2.14 3.93
CA ILE A 75 13.81 2.54 2.97
C ILE A 75 12.78 3.43 3.67
N THR A 76 12.63 4.67 3.20
CA THR A 76 11.46 5.50 3.56
C THR A 76 10.34 5.22 2.56
N GLY A 77 9.26 4.63 3.03
CA GLY A 77 8.12 4.34 2.19
C GLY A 77 6.99 5.37 2.39
N LEU A 78 6.38 5.79 1.28
CA LEU A 78 5.25 6.72 1.26
C LEU A 78 3.94 5.96 1.08
N ARG A 79 2.87 6.42 1.74
CA ARG A 79 1.51 5.91 1.53
C ARG A 79 0.55 7.05 1.27
N ASP A 80 -0.37 6.82 0.33
CA ASP A 80 -1.43 7.76 -0.02
C ASP A 80 -2.74 7.01 -0.26
N LEU A 81 -3.86 7.70 -0.07
CA LEU A 81 -5.18 7.19 -0.45
C LEU A 81 -5.42 7.49 -1.93
N GLN A 82 -5.09 6.53 -2.79
CA GLN A 82 -5.20 6.74 -4.24
C GLN A 82 -6.64 6.94 -4.73
N ARG A 83 -7.63 6.26 -4.12
CA ARG A 83 -9.04 6.34 -4.50
C ARG A 83 -9.96 5.88 -3.37
N GLY A 84 -11.05 6.63 -3.14
CA GLY A 84 -12.24 6.17 -2.41
C GLY A 84 -13.43 6.09 -3.35
N SER A 85 -14.23 5.02 -3.25
CA SER A 85 -15.45 4.82 -4.03
C SER A 85 -16.61 4.49 -3.08
N ALA A 86 -17.81 4.94 -3.42
CA ALA A 86 -19.06 4.68 -2.68
C ALA A 86 -20.12 4.11 -3.63
#